data_AF-A0A2V5USX9-F1
#
_entry.id   AF-A0A2V5USX9-F1
#
_cell.length_a   1.000
_cell.length_b   1.000
_cell.length_c   1.000
_cell.angle_alpha   90.00
_cell.angle_beta   90.00
_cell.angle_gamma   90.00
#
_symmetry.space_group_name_H-M   'P 1'
#
loop_
_entity.id
_entity.type
_entity.pdbx_description
1 polymer ?
#
loop_
_entity_poly.entity_id
_entity_poly.type
_entity_poly.pdbx_seq_one_letter_code
_entity_poly.pdbx_strand_id
1 'polypeptide(L)'
;MAFRQYTRCYIHTPGDKPFNRDDLLGFALGASAPGLITAILAFLAGANLIGFIAIAVQYAATIVAIADQWLFHRLVCLSGDQCAVGRVDPIEKPATLGEFDNDDYFDMRLMPHRHNDEYIAPNFGFFAPPSGSHPLATPPWKTNSPPRPGPSADGKTEQTKSNDIFLDGLQGSTLIRPTLQDLPYNPVEIGTTPVHGFNEKENGLVSRCALHCEAEGNFWQAMRDYAPLLGTAVGVGAAAGAAAGCALGGFFGPIGCIIGAIVGAIAGAIGAAGVGANTAFHSDPGDYNDANVGDTPLGRLAPNDMVVVYGTHVYDGFHEGWHEFHPLKAVMRFNDMFVFGRHQYLEWDPDFPDSGLPPTGLSADDMRRGLDSPAFKAAAQAVRDQWCVAISQRFDPAIRQNQEKPEHRWTAHPAVDGCRPNESPPSSAPPIH
;
A
#
# COMPACT_ATOMS: atom_id res chain seq x y z
N MET A 1 -8.01 -16.84 -8.79
CA MET A 1 -6.93 -16.29 -7.94
C MET A 1 -7.55 -15.18 -7.12
N ALA A 2 -7.34 -15.17 -5.81
CA ALA A 2 -8.00 -14.24 -4.90
C ALA A 2 -6.95 -13.19 -4.48
N PHE A 3 -6.66 -12.28 -5.40
CA PHE A 3 -6.04 -10.95 -5.22
C PHE A 3 -6.06 -10.27 -6.59
N ARG A 4 -6.12 -8.94 -6.61
CA ARG A 4 -6.15 -8.13 -7.83
C ARG A 4 -4.77 -7.53 -8.08
N GLN A 5 -4.46 -7.31 -9.35
CA GLN A 5 -3.24 -6.62 -9.75
C GLN A 5 -3.46 -5.88 -11.07
N TYR A 6 -3.47 -4.55 -11.04
CA TYR A 6 -3.52 -3.70 -12.23
C TYR A 6 -2.23 -2.88 -12.39
N THR A 7 -1.68 -2.38 -11.29
CA THR A 7 -0.42 -1.68 -11.21
C THR A 7 0.75 -2.63 -11.43
N ARG A 8 1.80 -2.09 -12.03
CA ARG A 8 3.07 -2.79 -12.25
C ARG A 8 4.19 -1.88 -11.86
N CYS A 9 5.05 -2.38 -10.98
CA CYS A 9 6.29 -1.70 -10.69
C CYS A 9 7.23 -1.75 -11.91
N TYR A 10 8.04 -0.70 -12.06
CA TYR A 10 9.09 -0.63 -13.07
C TYR A 10 10.48 -0.74 -12.45
N ILE A 11 11.47 -1.12 -13.26
CA ILE A 11 12.87 -1.18 -12.84
C ILE A 11 13.43 0.24 -12.84
N HIS A 12 13.78 0.75 -11.66
CA HIS A 12 14.35 2.08 -11.48
C HIS A 12 15.76 2.20 -12.06
N THR A 13 15.97 3.26 -12.83
CA THR A 13 17.28 3.71 -13.30
C THR A 13 17.66 5.01 -12.56
N PRO A 14 18.93 5.21 -12.19
CA PRO A 14 19.34 6.42 -11.49
C PRO A 14 18.91 7.72 -12.19
N GLY A 15 18.18 8.57 -11.47
CA GLY A 15 17.62 9.82 -11.97
C GLY A 15 16.19 9.72 -12.53
N ASP A 16 15.61 8.51 -12.59
CA ASP A 16 14.18 8.36 -12.83
C ASP A 16 13.39 9.09 -11.74
N LYS A 17 12.23 9.62 -12.11
CA LYS A 17 11.32 10.31 -11.21
C LYS A 17 10.00 9.54 -11.18
N PRO A 18 9.77 8.70 -10.16
CA PRO A 18 8.50 8.01 -10.01
C PRO A 18 7.37 9.04 -9.97
N PHE A 19 6.26 8.70 -10.63
CA PHE A 19 5.09 9.54 -10.64
C PHE A 19 4.57 9.74 -9.22
N ASN A 20 4.42 11.00 -8.82
CA ASN A 20 4.04 11.41 -7.47
C ASN A 20 2.93 12.47 -7.49
N ARG A 21 2.45 12.84 -6.30
CA ARG A 21 1.37 13.82 -6.13
C ARG A 21 1.69 15.20 -6.71
N ASP A 22 2.93 15.64 -6.61
CA ASP A 22 3.34 16.96 -7.08
C ASP A 22 3.41 17.02 -8.61
N ASP A 23 3.76 15.89 -9.25
CA ASP A 23 3.80 15.75 -10.71
C ASP A 23 2.41 15.67 -11.34
N LEU A 24 1.39 15.19 -10.61
CA LEU A 24 0.05 14.95 -11.14
C LEU A 24 -0.57 16.19 -11.81
N LEU A 25 -0.50 17.36 -11.16
CA LEU A 25 -1.07 18.59 -11.70
C LEU A 25 -0.32 19.04 -12.97
N GLY A 26 1.02 19.06 -12.91
CA GLY A 26 1.85 19.46 -14.04
C GLY A 26 1.67 18.53 -15.24
N PHE A 27 1.60 17.23 -14.97
CA PHE A 27 1.38 16.20 -15.98
C PHE A 27 -0.01 16.33 -16.62
N ALA A 28 -1.07 16.49 -15.83
CA ALA A 28 -2.43 16.67 -16.34
C ALA A 28 -2.57 17.92 -17.23
N LEU A 29 -1.96 19.04 -16.82
CA LEU A 29 -1.94 20.27 -17.63
C LEU A 29 -1.14 20.10 -18.92
N GLY A 30 0.04 19.47 -18.86
CA GLY A 30 0.86 19.18 -20.02
C GLY A 30 0.15 18.26 -21.02
N ALA A 31 -0.45 17.19 -20.52
CA ALA A 31 -1.15 16.19 -21.32
C ALA A 31 -2.47 16.70 -21.94
N SER A 32 -3.06 17.80 -21.43
CA SER A 32 -4.29 18.39 -21.96
C SER A 32 -4.07 19.60 -22.88
N ALA A 33 -2.88 20.21 -22.84
CA ALA A 33 -2.55 21.42 -23.59
C ALA A 33 -2.78 21.33 -25.12
N PRO A 34 -2.40 20.24 -25.83
CA PRO A 34 -2.57 20.17 -27.29
C PRO A 34 -4.03 20.28 -27.76
N GLY A 35 -4.96 19.67 -27.02
CA GLY A 35 -6.38 19.75 -27.31
C GLY A 35 -6.96 21.12 -27.04
N LEU A 36 -6.55 21.76 -25.93
CA LEU A 36 -6.97 23.13 -25.61
C LEU A 36 -6.52 24.12 -26.69
N ILE A 37 -5.26 24.03 -27.13
CA ILE A 37 -4.72 24.88 -28.21
C ILE A 37 -5.52 24.67 -29.50
N THR A 38 -5.74 23.41 -29.88
CA THR A 38 -6.51 23.06 -31.09
C THR A 38 -7.94 23.59 -31.01
N ALA A 39 -8.57 23.49 -29.84
CA ALA A 39 -9.91 23.99 -29.61
C ALA A 39 -9.99 25.51 -29.76
N ILE A 40 -9.08 26.25 -29.12
CA ILE A 40 -9.01 27.71 -29.20
C ILE A 40 -8.86 28.14 -30.66
N LEU A 41 -7.94 27.53 -31.41
CA LEU A 41 -7.74 27.82 -32.84
C LEU A 41 -8.99 27.52 -33.66
N ALA A 42 -9.67 26.40 -33.39
CA ALA A 42 -10.90 26.03 -34.08
C ALA A 42 -12.05 26.99 -33.77
N PHE A 43 -12.22 27.43 -32.53
CA PHE A 43 -13.23 28.44 -32.15
C PHE A 43 -12.94 29.80 -32.80
N LEU A 44 -11.68 30.24 -32.79
CA LEU A 44 -11.27 31.50 -33.43
C LEU A 44 -11.47 31.46 -34.96
N ALA A 45 -11.34 30.28 -35.57
CA ALA A 45 -11.59 30.05 -37.00
C ALA A 45 -13.08 29.79 -37.35
N GLY A 46 -13.99 29.79 -36.37
CA GLY A 46 -15.41 29.49 -36.57
C GLY A 46 -15.73 28.00 -36.79
N ALA A 47 -14.74 27.12 -36.63
CA ALA A 47 -14.84 25.67 -36.78
C ALA A 47 -15.21 24.98 -35.46
N ASN A 48 -16.28 25.44 -34.81
CA ASN A 48 -16.65 25.05 -33.43
C ASN A 48 -16.78 23.53 -33.24
N LEU A 49 -17.33 22.80 -34.22
CA LEU A 49 -17.44 21.34 -34.17
C LEU A 49 -16.07 20.65 -34.08
N ILE A 50 -15.08 21.15 -34.84
CA ILE A 50 -13.70 20.64 -34.78
C ILE A 50 -13.10 20.92 -33.41
N GLY A 51 -13.38 22.09 -32.84
CA GLY A 51 -12.93 22.44 -31.49
C GLY A 51 -13.49 21.50 -30.43
N PHE A 52 -14.77 21.15 -30.50
CA PHE A 52 -15.38 20.19 -29.59
C PHE A 52 -14.81 18.77 -29.73
N ILE A 53 -14.60 18.29 -30.96
CA ILE A 53 -13.99 16.98 -31.21
C ILE A 53 -12.56 16.94 -30.67
N ALA A 54 -11.77 18.00 -30.91
CA ALA A 54 -10.39 18.09 -30.42
C ALA A 54 -10.31 18.04 -28.89
N ILE A 55 -11.22 18.73 -28.20
CA ILE A 55 -11.33 18.69 -26.74
C ILE A 55 -11.63 17.25 -26.27
N ALA A 56 -12.63 16.60 -26.88
CA ALA A 56 -13.10 15.30 -26.43
C ALA A 56 -12.04 14.19 -26.64
N VAL A 57 -11.37 14.19 -27.80
CA VAL A 57 -10.24 13.29 -28.08
C VAL A 57 -9.08 13.55 -27.12
N GLN A 58 -8.75 14.83 -26.86
CA GLN A 58 -7.65 15.14 -25.96
C GLN A 58 -7.95 14.72 -24.52
N TYR A 59 -9.18 14.88 -24.05
CA TYR A 59 -9.54 14.44 -22.70
C TYR A 59 -9.36 12.94 -22.51
N ALA A 60 -9.80 12.12 -23.48
CA ALA A 60 -9.53 10.68 -23.45
C ALA A 60 -8.02 10.40 -23.40
N ALA A 61 -7.23 11.09 -24.24
CA ALA A 61 -5.78 10.94 -24.24
C ALA A 61 -5.15 11.34 -22.91
N THR A 62 -5.63 12.42 -22.26
CA THR A 62 -5.17 12.85 -20.94
C THR A 62 -5.49 11.83 -19.86
N ILE A 63 -6.71 11.28 -19.84
CA ILE A 63 -7.10 10.24 -18.87
C ILE A 63 -6.23 9.00 -19.04
N VAL A 64 -6.06 8.51 -20.27
CA VAL A 64 -5.18 7.36 -20.55
C VAL A 64 -3.75 7.66 -20.12
N ALA A 65 -3.23 8.85 -20.40
CA ALA A 65 -1.87 9.21 -20.02
C ALA A 65 -1.68 9.24 -18.49
N ILE A 66 -2.63 9.80 -17.73
CA ILE A 66 -2.56 9.81 -16.26
C ILE A 66 -2.71 8.39 -15.72
N ALA A 67 -3.65 7.60 -16.27
CA ALA A 67 -3.83 6.21 -15.86
C ALA A 67 -2.57 5.37 -16.15
N ASP A 68 -1.90 5.57 -17.28
CA ASP A 68 -0.65 4.89 -17.61
C ASP A 68 0.48 5.29 -16.63
N GLN A 69 0.55 6.57 -16.22
CA GLN A 69 1.51 6.99 -15.19
C GLN A 69 1.22 6.33 -13.84
N TRP A 70 -0.05 6.30 -13.43
CA TRP A 70 -0.49 5.65 -12.20
C TRP A 70 -0.20 4.15 -12.20
N LEU A 71 -0.64 3.44 -13.25
CA LEU A 71 -0.54 1.99 -13.34
C LEU A 71 0.89 1.49 -13.58
N PHE A 72 1.77 2.27 -14.22
CA PHE A 72 3.06 1.76 -14.71
C PHE A 72 4.29 2.57 -14.31
N HIS A 73 4.14 3.78 -13.78
CA HIS A 73 5.28 4.67 -13.47
C HIS A 73 5.26 5.26 -12.06
N ARG A 74 4.27 4.89 -11.23
CA ARG A 74 4.20 5.24 -9.80
C ARG A 74 5.07 4.35 -8.94
N LEU A 75 5.02 3.03 -9.20
CA LEU A 75 5.65 2.00 -8.37
C LEU A 75 7.05 1.64 -8.87
N VAL A 76 8.04 1.68 -7.98
CA VAL A 76 9.40 1.20 -8.24
C VAL A 76 9.59 -0.19 -7.66
N CYS A 77 10.08 -1.14 -8.48
CA CYS A 77 10.37 -2.49 -8.00
C CYS A 77 11.57 -2.48 -7.04
N LEU A 78 11.41 -3.09 -5.87
CA LEU A 78 12.49 -3.26 -4.90
C LEU A 78 12.99 -4.71 -4.91
N SER A 79 12.51 -5.56 -4.00
CA SER A 79 12.99 -6.93 -3.84
C SER A 79 12.02 -8.00 -4.37
N GLY A 80 11.05 -7.61 -5.19
CA GLY A 80 10.05 -8.52 -5.75
C GLY A 80 9.09 -9.02 -4.69
N ASP A 81 8.59 -10.25 -4.83
CA ASP A 81 7.63 -10.79 -3.88
C ASP A 81 8.30 -11.18 -2.56
N GLN A 82 7.77 -10.65 -1.46
CA GLN A 82 8.30 -10.82 -0.11
C GLN A 82 7.20 -11.25 0.85
N CYS A 83 7.61 -11.81 1.98
CA CYS A 83 6.74 -12.13 3.10
C CYS A 83 7.09 -11.28 4.31
N ALA A 84 6.08 -10.90 5.08
CA ALA A 84 6.24 -10.27 6.37
C ALA A 84 5.33 -10.89 7.43
N VAL A 85 5.81 -10.95 8.67
CA VAL A 85 5.06 -11.38 9.85
C VAL A 85 5.06 -10.23 10.85
N GLY A 86 3.90 -9.94 11.43
CA GLY A 86 3.75 -8.79 12.32
C GLY A 86 2.37 -8.66 12.93
N ARG A 87 2.10 -7.47 13.46
CA ARG A 87 0.79 -7.10 14.01
C ARG A 87 0.22 -5.93 13.25
N VAL A 88 -1.10 -5.92 13.05
CA VAL A 88 -1.81 -4.77 12.49
C VAL A 88 -1.66 -3.59 13.44
N ASP A 89 -1.15 -2.47 12.94
CA ASP A 89 -1.09 -1.22 13.70
C ASP A 89 -2.43 -0.46 13.59
N PRO A 90 -2.79 0.36 14.58
CA PRO A 90 -3.98 1.20 14.48
C PRO A 90 -3.82 2.19 13.33
N ILE A 91 -4.74 2.13 12.37
CA ILE A 91 -4.84 3.11 11.27
C ILE A 91 -5.38 4.42 11.87
N GLU A 92 -4.47 5.30 12.30
CA GLU A 92 -4.80 6.63 12.82
C GLU A 92 -4.79 7.67 11.70
N LYS A 93 -5.64 7.48 10.69
CA LYS A 93 -6.33 8.50 9.85
C LYS A 93 -6.84 7.85 8.56
N PRO A 94 -7.97 8.32 8.01
CA PRO A 94 -8.42 7.90 6.69
C PRO A 94 -7.47 8.43 5.61
N ALA A 95 -7.25 7.63 4.56
CA ALA A 95 -6.51 8.01 3.37
C ALA A 95 -6.94 9.40 2.86
N THR A 96 -6.01 10.36 2.81
CA THR A 96 -6.30 11.72 2.35
C THR A 96 -6.50 11.83 0.83
N LEU A 97 -6.41 10.70 0.11
CA LEU A 97 -6.68 10.58 -1.33
C LEU A 97 -8.09 10.08 -1.67
N GLY A 98 -8.82 9.46 -0.72
CA GLY A 98 -10.19 8.97 -0.95
C GLY A 98 -10.34 8.12 -2.22
N GLU A 99 -11.47 8.24 -2.92
CA GLU A 99 -11.86 7.44 -4.11
C GLU A 99 -10.86 7.47 -5.30
N PHE A 100 -9.79 8.28 -5.27
CA PHE A 100 -8.73 8.30 -6.29
C PHE A 100 -7.71 7.16 -6.17
N ASP A 101 -7.48 6.74 -4.93
CA ASP A 101 -6.70 5.57 -4.56
C ASP A 101 -7.67 4.67 -3.81
N ASN A 102 -8.42 3.88 -4.57
CA ASN A 102 -9.55 3.12 -4.03
C ASN A 102 -9.12 1.76 -3.48
N ASP A 103 -7.84 1.65 -3.12
CA ASP A 103 -7.23 0.50 -2.52
C ASP A 103 -7.67 0.39 -1.06
N ASP A 104 -7.83 -0.83 -0.57
CA ASP A 104 -8.05 -1.08 0.85
C ASP A 104 -6.73 -1.51 1.47
N TYR A 105 -6.38 -0.92 2.61
CA TYR A 105 -5.04 -1.01 3.13
C TYR A 105 -5.03 -1.22 4.64
N PHE A 106 -3.90 -1.71 5.13
CA PHE A 106 -3.57 -1.68 6.53
C PHE A 106 -2.06 -1.58 6.72
N ASP A 107 -1.69 -1.03 7.86
CA ASP A 107 -0.31 -0.96 8.32
C ASP A 107 -0.02 -2.12 9.24
N MET A 108 1.19 -2.69 9.13
CA MET A 108 1.65 -3.71 10.07
C MET A 108 2.99 -3.37 10.68
N ARG A 109 3.07 -3.50 12.00
CA ARG A 109 4.32 -3.51 12.74
C ARG A 109 5.03 -4.84 12.54
N LEU A 110 6.25 -4.79 12.01
CA LEU A 110 7.03 -5.99 11.73
C LEU A 110 7.51 -6.67 13.02
N MET A 111 7.40 -8.00 13.07
CA MET A 111 8.02 -8.81 14.13
C MET A 111 9.56 -8.66 14.07
N PRO A 112 10.28 -8.56 15.20
CA PRO A 112 9.79 -8.65 16.58
C PRO A 112 9.55 -7.27 17.24
N HIS A 113 9.41 -6.22 16.43
CA HIS A 113 9.31 -4.84 16.92
C HIS A 113 8.00 -4.62 17.68
N ARG A 114 8.07 -3.77 18.70
CA ARG A 114 7.00 -3.50 19.67
C ARG A 114 6.32 -2.17 19.37
N HIS A 115 5.11 -1.98 19.89
CA HIS A 115 4.31 -0.79 19.60
C HIS A 115 5.01 0.54 19.94
N ASN A 116 5.89 0.52 20.97
CA ASN A 116 6.61 1.71 21.42
C ASN A 116 7.94 1.96 20.67
N ASP A 117 8.25 1.19 19.62
CA ASP A 117 9.41 1.43 18.75
C ASP A 117 9.16 2.59 17.75
N GLU A 118 8.05 3.28 17.86
CA GLU A 118 7.77 4.52 17.13
C GLU A 118 8.82 5.58 17.41
N TYR A 119 9.13 6.40 16.40
CA TYR A 119 10.12 7.45 16.53
C TYR A 119 9.47 8.78 16.92
N ILE A 120 10.15 9.57 17.76
CA ILE A 120 9.71 10.93 18.09
C ILE A 120 9.81 11.82 16.84
N ALA A 121 8.75 12.54 16.47
CA ALA A 121 8.83 13.58 15.47
C ALA A 121 9.50 14.85 16.07
N PRO A 122 10.24 15.63 15.27
CA PRO A 122 10.90 15.25 14.04
C PRO A 122 12.29 14.69 14.38
N ASN A 123 12.60 13.45 14.04
CA ASN A 123 13.96 12.93 14.25
C ASN A 123 14.94 13.54 13.22
N PHE A 124 15.21 14.84 13.35
CA PHE A 124 16.30 15.57 12.70
C PHE A 124 17.58 15.42 13.55
N GLY A 125 18.30 14.33 13.32
CA GLY A 125 19.74 14.29 13.57
C GLY A 125 20.17 13.59 14.85
N PHE A 126 20.89 12.49 14.67
CA PHE A 126 22.11 12.30 15.44
C PHE A 126 23.18 13.28 14.90
N PHE A 127 23.69 14.10 15.82
CA PHE A 127 24.65 15.21 15.70
C PHE A 127 24.07 16.60 15.39
N ALA A 128 23.93 17.40 16.45
CA ALA A 128 23.83 18.85 16.36
C ALA A 128 25.04 19.42 15.58
N PRO A 129 24.85 20.41 14.67
CA PRO A 129 25.97 21.14 14.12
C PRO A 129 26.70 21.89 15.26
N PRO A 130 28.03 22.12 15.14
CA PRO A 130 28.76 22.92 16.12
C PRO A 130 28.06 24.26 16.35
N SER A 131 28.03 24.71 17.60
CA SER A 131 27.44 25.98 18.00
C SER A 131 27.92 27.12 17.09
N GLY A 132 26.99 27.77 16.36
CA GLY A 132 27.28 28.97 15.59
C GLY A 132 26.73 29.05 14.15
N SER A 133 25.92 28.10 13.67
CA SER A 133 25.28 28.19 12.35
C SER A 133 23.84 28.73 12.43
N HIS A 134 23.48 29.60 11.49
CA HIS A 134 22.21 30.34 11.43
C HIS A 134 21.02 29.42 11.04
N PRO A 135 19.82 29.53 11.65
CA PRO A 135 18.73 28.55 11.51
C PRO A 135 18.02 28.50 10.14
N LEU A 136 18.49 29.26 9.14
CA LEU A 136 17.79 29.49 7.87
C LEU A 136 18.71 29.35 6.64
N ALA A 137 19.92 28.82 6.80
CA ALA A 137 20.94 28.86 5.74
C ALA A 137 20.92 27.67 4.75
N THR A 138 19.98 26.72 4.83
CA THR A 138 19.85 25.64 3.83
C THR A 138 18.40 25.16 3.75
N PRO A 139 17.76 25.14 2.56
CA PRO A 139 16.51 24.41 2.35
C PRO A 139 16.73 22.93 2.75
N PRO A 140 15.83 22.33 3.55
CA PRO A 140 16.08 21.07 4.25
C PRO A 140 16.04 19.80 3.36
N TRP A 141 15.87 19.93 2.05
CA TRP A 141 15.80 18.83 1.06
C TRP A 141 17.09 17.97 0.92
N LYS A 142 17.97 17.97 1.92
CA LYS A 142 19.18 17.16 2.02
C LYS A 142 19.44 16.65 3.45
N THR A 143 18.42 16.43 4.28
CA THR A 143 18.63 15.68 5.53
C THR A 143 18.78 14.20 5.20
N ASN A 144 20.03 13.79 4.94
CA ASN A 144 20.47 12.40 4.71
C ASN A 144 19.38 11.52 4.06
N SER A 145 19.28 11.54 2.74
CA SER A 145 18.60 10.46 2.02
C SER A 145 19.59 9.29 1.97
N PRO A 146 19.32 8.16 2.65
CA PRO A 146 18.08 7.80 3.33
C PRO A 146 18.01 8.17 4.83
N PRO A 147 16.79 8.38 5.38
CA PRO A 147 16.59 8.70 6.79
C PRO A 147 17.36 7.74 7.71
N ARG A 148 18.06 8.29 8.71
CA ARG A 148 18.84 7.50 9.68
C ARG A 148 17.94 6.98 10.81
N PRO A 149 18.32 5.85 11.45
CA PRO A 149 17.81 5.46 12.76
C PRO A 149 17.75 6.65 13.73
N GLY A 150 16.64 6.82 14.42
CA GLY A 150 16.43 7.85 15.45
C GLY A 150 16.11 7.23 16.81
N PRO A 151 16.03 8.02 17.91
CA PRO A 151 15.57 7.51 19.19
C PRO A 151 14.10 7.08 19.12
N SER A 152 13.83 5.91 19.71
CA SER A 152 12.47 5.44 19.98
C SER A 152 11.74 6.34 20.99
N ALA A 153 10.42 6.31 21.00
CA ALA A 153 9.57 7.13 21.86
C ALA A 153 9.91 7.00 23.35
N ASP A 154 10.33 5.81 23.78
CA ASP A 154 10.72 5.53 25.17
C ASP A 154 12.24 5.42 25.39
N GLY A 155 13.02 5.64 24.34
CA GLY A 155 14.47 5.64 24.36
C GLY A 155 15.14 4.28 24.61
N LYS A 156 14.48 3.16 24.29
CA LYS A 156 15.02 1.82 24.54
C LYS A 156 15.64 1.19 23.29
N THR A 157 15.09 1.43 22.11
CA THR A 157 15.55 0.82 20.86
C THR A 157 16.99 1.21 20.53
N GLU A 158 17.37 2.45 20.77
CA GLU A 158 18.72 2.93 20.48
C GLU A 158 19.80 2.39 21.44
N GLN A 159 19.41 1.84 22.60
CA GLN A 159 20.34 1.19 23.53
C GLN A 159 20.89 -0.11 22.92
N THR A 160 20.17 -0.68 21.96
CA THR A 160 20.48 -1.96 21.34
C THR A 160 20.26 -1.84 19.84
N LYS A 161 21.30 -1.41 19.11
CA LYS A 161 21.19 -1.05 17.69
C LYS A 161 20.55 -2.14 16.81
N SER A 162 20.72 -3.43 17.13
CA SER A 162 20.10 -4.51 16.34
C SER A 162 18.59 -4.62 16.53
N ASN A 163 17.99 -3.93 17.51
CA ASN A 163 16.54 -3.83 17.67
C ASN A 163 15.95 -2.66 16.87
N ASP A 164 16.78 -1.80 16.27
CA ASP A 164 16.28 -0.78 15.34
C ASP A 164 15.77 -1.44 14.06
N ILE A 165 14.57 -1.06 13.60
CA ILE A 165 13.92 -1.69 12.46
C ILE A 165 14.76 -1.64 11.18
N PHE A 166 15.58 -0.60 10.96
CA PHE A 166 16.45 -0.52 9.79
C PHE A 166 17.69 -1.40 9.90
N LEU A 167 18.05 -1.84 11.10
CA LEU A 167 19.28 -2.59 11.40
C LEU A 167 19.00 -4.03 11.85
N ASP A 168 17.73 -4.44 11.89
CA ASP A 168 17.28 -5.69 12.50
C ASP A 168 17.90 -6.97 11.90
N GLY A 169 18.34 -6.90 10.64
CA GLY A 169 18.80 -8.06 9.88
C GLY A 169 17.77 -9.19 9.81
N LEU A 170 16.47 -8.88 9.98
CA LEU A 170 15.38 -9.85 10.04
C LEU A 170 14.29 -9.56 9.01
N GLN A 171 13.57 -8.43 9.13
CA GLN A 171 12.50 -8.05 8.20
C GLN A 171 12.64 -6.58 7.79
N GLY A 172 12.75 -5.67 8.76
CA GLY A 172 12.74 -4.22 8.54
C GLY A 172 13.94 -3.71 7.74
N SER A 173 15.13 -4.28 7.96
CA SER A 173 16.34 -3.95 7.19
C SER A 173 16.23 -4.27 5.69
N THR A 174 15.27 -5.11 5.31
CA THR A 174 14.94 -5.46 3.92
C THR A 174 13.68 -4.76 3.43
N LEU A 175 12.63 -4.67 4.26
CA LEU A 175 11.28 -4.28 3.85
C LEU A 175 10.92 -2.82 4.14
N ILE A 176 11.70 -2.12 4.96
CA ILE A 176 11.39 -0.75 5.39
C ILE A 176 12.59 0.15 5.15
N ARG A 177 13.81 -0.37 5.35
CA ARG A 177 15.02 0.44 5.16
C ARG A 177 15.11 0.89 3.69
N PRO A 178 15.17 2.22 3.44
CA PRO A 178 15.39 2.74 2.10
C PRO A 178 16.64 2.15 1.42
N THR A 179 16.51 1.74 0.16
CA THR A 179 17.57 1.05 -0.60
C THR A 179 18.11 1.85 -1.78
N LEU A 180 17.31 2.71 -2.40
CA LEU A 180 17.65 3.48 -3.61
C LEU A 180 17.84 4.97 -3.30
N GLN A 181 19.09 5.44 -3.18
CA GLN A 181 19.41 6.75 -2.60
C GLN A 181 18.87 7.98 -3.33
N ASP A 182 18.56 7.84 -4.62
CA ASP A 182 18.08 8.92 -5.48
C ASP A 182 16.56 9.04 -5.53
N LEU A 183 15.83 8.13 -4.86
CA LEU A 183 14.39 8.26 -4.67
C LEU A 183 14.05 9.31 -3.60
N PRO A 184 12.96 10.07 -3.78
CA PRO A 184 12.49 11.04 -2.80
C PRO A 184 11.78 10.32 -1.66
N TYR A 185 12.54 9.77 -0.71
CA TYR A 185 12.00 9.42 0.60
C TYR A 185 11.73 10.72 1.33
N ASN A 186 10.47 11.16 1.40
CA ASN A 186 10.17 12.40 2.10
C ASN A 186 10.42 12.19 3.60
N PRO A 187 11.34 12.94 4.22
CA PRO A 187 11.26 13.11 5.66
C PRO A 187 9.98 13.91 5.93
N VAL A 188 9.20 13.52 6.95
CA VAL A 188 8.07 14.31 7.45
C VAL A 188 8.52 15.77 7.60
N GLU A 189 8.08 16.66 6.71
CA GLU A 189 8.44 18.09 6.73
C GLU A 189 7.65 18.81 7.82
N ILE A 190 8.29 19.76 8.53
CA ILE A 190 7.55 20.75 9.34
C ILE A 190 7.47 22.07 8.57
N GLY A 191 6.25 22.47 8.22
CA GLY A 191 5.87 23.85 7.94
C GLY A 191 5.05 24.44 9.10
N THR A 192 4.78 25.75 9.08
CA THR A 192 3.98 26.49 10.09
C THR A 192 2.51 26.06 10.22
N THR A 193 2.13 25.04 9.47
CA THR A 193 0.90 24.25 9.55
C THR A 193 1.33 22.84 9.92
N PRO A 194 0.73 22.18 10.92
CA PRO A 194 1.05 20.79 11.22
C PRO A 194 0.87 19.98 9.93
N VAL A 195 1.99 19.59 9.32
CA VAL A 195 1.99 18.67 8.19
C VAL A 195 1.87 17.31 8.85
N HIS A 196 0.61 16.92 9.08
CA HIS A 196 0.27 15.57 9.45
C HIS A 196 0.71 14.66 8.32
N GLY A 197 1.92 14.10 8.44
CA GLY A 197 2.28 12.96 7.63
C GLY A 197 1.30 11.82 7.94
N PHE A 198 1.05 10.94 6.98
CA PHE A 198 0.21 9.75 7.17
C PHE A 198 0.70 8.86 8.33
N ASN A 199 1.94 9.05 8.75
CA ASN A 199 2.58 8.36 9.86
C ASN A 199 2.69 9.19 11.15
N GLU A 200 2.28 10.48 11.15
CA GLU A 200 2.24 11.31 12.36
C GLU A 200 0.95 11.03 13.13
N LYS A 201 1.10 10.28 14.22
CA LYS A 201 0.04 10.08 15.21
C LYS A 201 -0.36 11.42 15.82
N GLU A 202 -1.59 11.51 16.34
CA GLU A 202 -2.10 12.75 16.98
C GLU A 202 -1.21 13.25 18.13
N ASN A 203 -0.34 12.39 18.68
CA ASN A 203 0.61 12.69 19.74
C ASN A 203 2.00 13.16 19.25
N GLY A 204 2.22 13.34 17.95
CA GLY A 204 3.52 13.76 17.39
C GLY A 204 4.57 12.64 17.29
N LEU A 205 4.14 11.37 17.34
CA LEU A 205 5.00 10.22 17.01
C LEU A 205 4.93 9.92 15.51
N VAL A 206 6.06 9.52 14.91
CA VAL A 206 6.11 9.05 13.52
C VAL A 206 6.31 7.54 13.50
N SER A 207 5.34 6.80 12.95
CA SER A 207 5.54 5.38 12.63
C SER A 207 6.33 5.25 11.33
N ARG A 208 7.66 5.19 11.39
CA ARG A 208 8.47 4.68 10.25
C ARG A 208 8.64 3.16 10.33
N CYS A 209 7.89 2.51 11.23
CA CYS A 209 8.09 1.12 11.62
C CYS A 209 6.98 0.20 11.10
N ALA A 210 5.99 0.77 10.41
CA ALA A 210 4.90 0.06 9.79
C ALA A 210 5.23 -0.25 8.32
N LEU A 211 5.04 -1.51 7.94
CA LEU A 211 4.97 -1.92 6.54
C LEU A 211 3.55 -1.65 6.06
N HIS A 212 3.41 -0.78 5.07
CA HIS A 212 2.13 -0.53 4.42
C HIS A 212 1.77 -1.72 3.51
N CYS A 213 0.52 -2.16 3.55
CA CYS A 213 0.02 -3.27 2.75
C CYS A 213 -1.28 -2.87 2.05
N GLU A 214 -1.29 -2.86 0.72
CA GLU A 214 -2.43 -2.40 -0.07
C GLU A 214 -3.03 -3.53 -0.93
N ALA A 215 -4.33 -3.75 -0.78
CA ALA A 215 -5.12 -4.55 -1.68
C ALA A 215 -5.66 -3.66 -2.80
N GLU A 216 -5.31 -4.00 -4.03
CA GLU A 216 -5.50 -3.09 -5.16
C GLU A 216 -6.95 -2.99 -5.64
N GLY A 217 -7.42 -1.76 -5.83
CA GLY A 217 -8.68 -1.39 -6.44
C GLY A 217 -8.56 -1.14 -7.96
N ASN A 218 -9.69 -1.13 -8.66
CA ASN A 218 -9.68 -1.07 -10.13
C ASN A 218 -9.85 0.33 -10.73
N PHE A 219 -9.84 1.41 -9.94
CA PHE A 219 -10.27 2.73 -10.41
C PHE A 219 -9.52 3.21 -11.65
N TRP A 220 -8.17 3.22 -11.61
CA TRP A 220 -7.38 3.73 -12.74
C TRP A 220 -7.40 2.80 -13.96
N GLN A 221 -7.54 1.49 -13.74
CA GLN A 221 -7.78 0.54 -14.83
C GLN A 221 -9.13 0.84 -15.51
N ALA A 222 -10.19 1.04 -14.72
CA ALA A 222 -11.51 1.38 -15.24
C ALA A 222 -11.49 2.73 -15.98
N MET A 223 -10.85 3.76 -15.41
CA MET A 223 -10.68 5.07 -16.05
C MET A 223 -9.98 4.96 -17.41
N ARG A 224 -8.93 4.14 -17.49
CA ARG A 224 -8.21 3.87 -18.73
C ARG A 224 -9.08 3.19 -19.77
N ASP A 225 -9.84 2.18 -19.37
CA ASP A 225 -10.69 1.38 -20.26
C ASP A 225 -11.91 2.18 -20.76
N TYR A 226 -12.46 3.06 -19.93
CA TYR A 226 -13.59 3.91 -20.28
C TYR A 226 -13.19 5.23 -20.98
N ALA A 227 -11.91 5.62 -20.96
CA ALA A 227 -11.44 6.86 -21.56
C ALA A 227 -11.89 7.07 -23.03
N PRO A 228 -11.88 6.06 -23.93
CA PRO A 228 -12.37 6.24 -25.29
C PRO A 228 -13.88 6.54 -25.35
N LEU A 229 -14.69 5.87 -24.52
CA LEU A 229 -16.13 6.13 -24.43
C LEU A 229 -16.38 7.55 -23.91
N LEU A 230 -15.63 7.95 -22.87
CA LEU A 230 -15.61 9.28 -22.30
C LEU A 230 -15.16 10.36 -23.32
N GLY A 231 -14.30 10.03 -24.29
CA GLY A 231 -13.85 10.94 -25.35
C GLY A 231 -14.78 11.11 -26.55
N THR A 232 -15.82 10.28 -26.70
CA THR A 232 -16.80 10.39 -27.80
C THR A 232 -18.02 11.24 -27.46
N ALA A 233 -18.04 11.78 -26.25
CA ALA A 233 -19.18 12.30 -25.56
C ALA A 233 -19.22 13.84 -25.63
N VAL A 234 -19.92 14.40 -26.62
CA VAL A 234 -20.00 15.84 -26.86
C VAL A 234 -21.42 16.35 -26.62
N GLY A 235 -21.59 17.33 -25.73
CA GLY A 235 -22.87 18.03 -25.60
C GLY A 235 -22.93 19.10 -24.50
N VAL A 236 -24.14 19.63 -24.29
CA VAL A 236 -24.41 20.99 -23.77
C VAL A 236 -24.20 21.13 -22.25
N GLY A 237 -23.98 20.04 -21.51
CA GLY A 237 -23.82 20.06 -20.06
C GLY A 237 -22.37 20.03 -19.55
N ALA A 238 -21.37 20.16 -20.42
CA ALA A 238 -19.95 20.03 -20.02
C ALA A 238 -19.52 21.01 -18.92
N ALA A 239 -19.97 22.27 -18.97
CA ALA A 239 -19.63 23.24 -17.95
C ALA A 239 -20.27 22.91 -16.58
N ALA A 240 -21.54 22.49 -16.60
CA ALA A 240 -22.26 22.07 -15.38
C ALA A 240 -21.66 20.78 -14.80
N GLY A 241 -21.30 19.86 -15.69
CA GLY A 241 -20.58 18.65 -15.35
C GLY A 241 -19.22 18.94 -14.73
N ALA A 242 -18.41 19.83 -15.31
CA ALA A 242 -17.12 20.22 -14.74
C ALA A 242 -17.26 20.86 -13.37
N ALA A 243 -18.26 21.73 -13.18
CA ALA A 243 -18.53 22.31 -11.88
C ALA A 243 -18.95 21.23 -10.86
N ALA A 244 -19.81 20.29 -11.25
CA ALA A 244 -20.25 19.19 -10.38
C ALA A 244 -19.11 18.24 -10.05
N GLY A 245 -18.33 17.82 -11.03
CA GLY A 245 -17.18 16.95 -10.82
C GLY A 245 -16.05 17.66 -10.08
N CYS A 246 -15.81 18.96 -10.29
CA CYS A 246 -14.90 19.74 -9.44
C CYS A 246 -15.44 19.84 -8.01
N ALA A 247 -16.75 19.96 -7.80
CA ALA A 247 -17.31 20.00 -6.45
C ALA A 247 -17.17 18.65 -5.74
N LEU A 248 -17.41 17.54 -6.45
CA LEU A 248 -17.19 16.17 -5.95
C LEU A 248 -15.71 15.92 -5.67
N GLY A 249 -14.84 16.29 -6.61
CA GLY A 249 -13.40 16.15 -6.49
C GLY A 249 -12.74 17.17 -5.55
N GLY A 250 -13.40 18.29 -5.30
CA GLY A 250 -12.89 19.40 -4.48
C GLY A 250 -12.85 19.07 -3.00
N PHE A 251 -13.56 18.02 -2.59
CA PHE A 251 -13.36 17.36 -1.29
C PHE A 251 -11.91 16.90 -1.09
N PHE A 252 -11.20 16.58 -2.17
CA PHE A 252 -9.80 16.13 -2.19
C PHE A 252 -8.81 17.27 -2.53
N GLY A 253 -9.24 18.52 -2.36
CA GLY A 253 -8.43 19.71 -2.61
C GLY A 253 -8.36 20.15 -4.08
N PRO A 254 -7.43 21.07 -4.43
CA PRO A 254 -7.37 21.67 -5.77
C PRO A 254 -7.15 20.65 -6.90
N ILE A 255 -6.40 19.59 -6.63
CA ILE A 255 -6.08 18.55 -7.62
C ILE A 255 -7.31 17.68 -7.91
N GLY A 256 -8.00 17.23 -6.86
CA GLY A 256 -9.24 16.49 -7.02
C GLY A 256 -10.31 17.31 -7.74
N CYS A 257 -10.40 18.63 -7.50
CA CYS A 257 -11.29 19.49 -8.28
C CYS A 257 -10.94 19.51 -9.77
N ILE A 258 -9.66 19.49 -10.16
CA ILE A 258 -9.27 19.54 -11.58
C ILE A 258 -9.61 18.23 -12.28
N ILE A 259 -9.25 17.08 -11.70
CA ILE A 259 -9.58 15.78 -12.30
C ILE A 259 -11.08 15.56 -12.26
N GLY A 260 -11.71 15.88 -11.13
CA GLY A 260 -13.15 15.92 -10.99
C GLY A 260 -13.80 16.82 -12.05
N ALA A 261 -13.25 18.00 -12.34
CA ALA A 261 -13.76 18.88 -13.39
C ALA A 261 -13.66 18.23 -14.77
N ILE A 262 -12.56 17.53 -15.04
CA ILE A 262 -12.36 16.83 -16.31
C ILE A 262 -13.39 15.71 -16.47
N VAL A 263 -13.52 14.82 -15.48
CA VAL A 263 -14.48 13.70 -15.54
C VAL A 263 -15.92 14.21 -15.52
N GLY A 264 -16.20 15.19 -14.67
CA GLY A 264 -17.47 15.86 -14.58
C GLY A 264 -17.87 16.51 -15.91
N ALA A 265 -16.95 17.23 -16.57
CA ALA A 265 -17.23 17.83 -17.88
C ALA A 265 -17.71 16.80 -18.88
N ILE A 266 -17.10 15.63 -18.88
CA ILE A 266 -17.46 14.54 -19.77
C ILE A 266 -18.86 14.01 -19.42
N ALA A 267 -19.13 13.74 -18.14
CA ALA A 267 -20.43 13.26 -17.67
C ALA A 267 -21.57 14.22 -18.03
N GLY A 268 -21.33 15.52 -17.83
CA GLY A 268 -22.29 16.57 -18.14
C GLY A 268 -22.47 16.79 -19.64
N ALA A 269 -21.41 16.67 -20.45
CA ALA A 269 -21.48 16.84 -21.90
C ALA A 269 -22.48 15.86 -22.54
N ILE A 270 -22.56 14.63 -22.06
CA ILE A 270 -23.41 13.60 -22.69
C ILE A 270 -24.90 13.89 -22.50
N GLY A 271 -25.32 14.64 -21.48
CA GLY A 271 -26.73 14.77 -21.08
C GLY A 271 -27.40 13.46 -20.64
N ALA A 272 -26.84 12.31 -21.02
CA ALA A 272 -27.34 10.95 -20.85
C ALA A 272 -26.19 9.99 -20.53
N ALA A 273 -25.47 10.21 -19.42
CA ALA A 273 -24.60 9.19 -18.83
C ALA A 273 -24.41 9.43 -17.32
N GLY A 274 -25.53 9.44 -16.59
CA GLY A 274 -25.49 9.07 -15.16
C GLY A 274 -25.05 7.61 -14.93
N VAL A 275 -24.60 6.89 -15.96
CA VAL A 275 -24.12 5.52 -15.90
C VAL A 275 -22.60 5.45 -16.14
N GLY A 276 -22.00 6.24 -17.04
CA GLY A 276 -20.55 6.12 -17.34
C GLY A 276 -19.64 6.69 -16.25
N ALA A 277 -19.89 7.93 -15.83
CA ALA A 277 -19.16 8.52 -14.71
C ALA A 277 -19.56 7.88 -13.37
N ASN A 278 -20.84 7.51 -13.22
CA ASN A 278 -21.27 6.75 -12.04
C ASN A 278 -20.56 5.40 -11.99
N THR A 279 -20.47 4.62 -13.08
CA THR A 279 -19.71 3.35 -13.10
C THR A 279 -18.20 3.54 -12.93
N ALA A 280 -17.59 4.62 -13.45
CA ALA A 280 -16.17 4.89 -13.24
C ALA A 280 -15.83 5.32 -11.79
N PHE A 281 -16.74 6.04 -11.13
CA PHE A 281 -16.65 6.38 -9.70
C PHE A 281 -17.30 5.34 -8.76
N HIS A 282 -17.97 4.32 -9.31
CA HIS A 282 -18.36 3.08 -8.62
C HIS A 282 -17.37 1.98 -9.03
N SER A 283 -16.08 2.32 -9.00
CA SER A 283 -14.99 1.37 -9.12
C SER A 283 -15.13 0.31 -8.02
N ASP A 284 -14.67 -0.90 -8.32
CA ASP A 284 -14.60 -1.99 -7.35
C ASP A 284 -13.37 -1.70 -6.47
N PRO A 285 -13.57 -1.26 -5.20
CA PRO A 285 -12.45 -0.95 -4.32
C PRO A 285 -11.60 -2.19 -4.07
N GLY A 286 -10.36 -1.94 -3.67
CA GLY A 286 -9.56 -2.96 -3.05
C GLY A 286 -10.31 -3.57 -1.86
N ASP A 287 -10.04 -4.84 -1.59
CA ASP A 287 -10.48 -5.49 -0.35
C ASP A 287 -9.38 -6.47 0.04
N TYR A 288 -8.73 -6.25 1.19
CA TYR A 288 -7.69 -7.18 1.65
C TYR A 288 -8.25 -8.58 1.97
N ASN A 289 -9.58 -8.73 2.11
CA ASN A 289 -10.23 -10.03 2.18
C ASN A 289 -10.12 -10.82 0.88
N ASP A 290 -9.99 -10.14 -0.28
CA ASP A 290 -9.73 -10.83 -1.55
C ASP A 290 -8.38 -11.57 -1.45
N ALA A 291 -7.38 -10.98 -0.80
CA ALA A 291 -6.07 -11.60 -0.57
C ALA A 291 -6.07 -12.64 0.57
N ASN A 292 -7.19 -12.92 1.24
CA ASN A 292 -7.19 -13.86 2.36
C ASN A 292 -6.85 -15.29 1.91
N VAL A 293 -5.93 -15.91 2.66
CA VAL A 293 -5.49 -17.28 2.41
C VAL A 293 -5.80 -18.25 3.53
N GLY A 294 -6.34 -17.76 4.65
CA GLY A 294 -6.75 -18.58 5.77
C GLY A 294 -8.05 -19.35 5.51
N ASP A 295 -8.29 -20.37 6.34
CA ASP A 295 -9.45 -21.25 6.25
C ASP A 295 -10.76 -20.59 6.74
N THR A 296 -10.66 -19.39 7.32
CA THR A 296 -11.80 -18.59 7.78
C THR A 296 -11.79 -17.25 7.07
N PRO A 297 -12.97 -16.64 6.82
CA PRO A 297 -13.04 -15.27 6.34
C PRO A 297 -12.22 -14.35 7.26
N LEU A 298 -11.34 -13.54 6.67
CA LEU A 298 -10.46 -12.66 7.43
C LEU A 298 -11.25 -11.63 8.23
N GLY A 299 -12.31 -11.09 7.63
CA GLY A 299 -13.13 -10.04 8.22
C GLY A 299 -12.33 -8.76 8.45
N ARG A 300 -12.89 -7.82 9.22
CA ARG A 300 -12.18 -6.58 9.55
C ARG A 300 -10.94 -6.89 10.40
N LEU A 301 -9.78 -6.45 9.95
CA LEU A 301 -8.55 -6.45 10.74
C LEU A 301 -8.66 -5.41 11.87
N ALA A 302 -8.36 -5.83 13.09
CA ALA A 302 -8.34 -5.02 14.29
C ALA A 302 -6.89 -4.72 14.71
N PRO A 303 -6.64 -3.58 15.39
CA PRO A 303 -5.32 -3.30 15.94
C PRO A 303 -4.82 -4.47 16.81
N ASN A 304 -3.54 -4.81 16.65
CA ASN A 304 -2.83 -5.93 17.25
C ASN A 304 -3.19 -7.34 16.75
N ASP A 305 -4.08 -7.50 15.75
CA ASP A 305 -4.24 -8.79 15.08
C ASP A 305 -2.88 -9.25 14.53
N MET A 306 -2.51 -10.52 14.78
CA MET A 306 -1.29 -11.10 14.23
C MET A 306 -1.55 -11.57 12.81
N VAL A 307 -0.72 -11.10 11.89
CA VAL A 307 -0.87 -11.36 10.47
C VAL A 307 0.45 -11.78 9.84
N VAL A 308 0.35 -12.71 8.91
CA VAL A 308 1.40 -12.97 7.92
C VAL A 308 0.87 -12.50 6.58
N VAL A 309 1.70 -11.76 5.86
CA VAL A 309 1.38 -11.19 4.56
C VAL A 309 2.42 -11.58 3.53
N TYR A 310 2.02 -11.60 2.27
CA TYR A 310 2.89 -11.79 1.13
C TYR A 310 2.44 -10.87 0.00
N GLY A 311 3.38 -10.14 -0.59
CA GLY A 311 3.07 -9.11 -1.58
C GLY A 311 4.31 -8.70 -2.36
N THR A 312 4.10 -7.87 -3.39
CA THR A 312 5.22 -7.30 -4.15
C THR A 312 5.78 -6.11 -3.40
N HIS A 313 7.07 -6.17 -3.04
CA HIS A 313 7.76 -5.11 -2.35
C HIS A 313 8.16 -4.00 -3.32
N VAL A 314 7.56 -2.82 -3.12
CA VAL A 314 7.72 -1.66 -3.99
C VAL A 314 7.98 -0.40 -3.17
N TYR A 315 8.51 0.62 -3.85
CA TYR A 315 8.42 2.01 -3.40
C TYR A 315 7.26 2.65 -4.14
N ASP A 316 6.37 3.34 -3.43
CA ASP A 316 5.28 4.12 -4.02
C ASP A 316 5.58 5.63 -3.94
N GLY A 317 5.71 6.27 -5.10
CA GLY A 317 5.95 7.71 -5.19
C GLY A 317 4.77 8.58 -4.75
N PHE A 318 3.59 8.00 -4.58
CA PHE A 318 2.35 8.70 -4.26
C PHE A 318 1.99 8.65 -2.75
N HIS A 319 2.59 7.72 -1.99
CA HIS A 319 2.49 7.62 -0.52
C HIS A 319 3.79 8.03 0.18
N GLU A 320 3.99 9.33 0.45
CA GLU A 320 5.19 9.88 1.14
C GLU A 320 6.57 9.35 0.69
N GLY A 321 6.64 8.60 -0.43
CA GLY A 321 7.82 7.88 -0.88
C GLY A 321 8.30 6.78 0.07
N TRP A 322 7.45 5.87 0.55
CA TRP A 322 7.87 4.75 1.40
C TRP A 322 7.72 3.36 0.75
N HIS A 323 8.26 2.36 1.45
CA HIS A 323 8.23 0.95 1.04
C HIS A 323 6.91 0.32 1.47
N GLU A 324 6.32 -0.48 0.59
CA GLU A 324 5.03 -1.13 0.82
C GLU A 324 4.92 -2.47 0.10
N PHE A 325 3.89 -3.22 0.46
CA PHE A 325 3.41 -4.37 -0.32
C PHE A 325 2.24 -3.95 -1.19
N HIS A 326 2.52 -3.80 -2.49
CA HIS A 326 1.54 -3.43 -3.49
C HIS A 326 1.80 -4.22 -4.81
N PRO A 327 0.88 -5.10 -5.22
CA PRO A 327 -0.33 -5.50 -4.48
C PRO A 327 0.02 -6.44 -3.31
N LEU A 328 -0.85 -6.43 -2.30
CA LEU A 328 -1.00 -7.49 -1.32
C LEU A 328 -1.55 -8.74 -2.02
N LYS A 329 -0.76 -9.81 -2.06
CA LYS A 329 -1.10 -11.05 -2.78
C LYS A 329 -1.71 -12.11 -1.87
N ALA A 330 -1.32 -12.11 -0.60
CA ALA A 330 -1.85 -13.00 0.41
C ALA A 330 -1.78 -12.37 1.80
N VAL A 331 -2.81 -12.62 2.60
CA VAL A 331 -2.85 -12.30 4.03
C VAL A 331 -3.51 -13.43 4.79
N MET A 332 -3.01 -13.71 5.99
CA MET A 332 -3.64 -14.64 6.92
C MET A 332 -3.51 -14.09 8.34
N ARG A 333 -4.65 -14.02 9.03
CA ARG A 333 -4.67 -13.82 10.48
C ARG A 333 -4.35 -15.14 11.18
N PHE A 334 -3.51 -15.07 12.19
CA PHE A 334 -3.23 -16.19 13.07
C PHE A 334 -3.30 -15.76 14.54
N ASN A 335 -3.33 -16.75 15.43
CA ASN A 335 -3.29 -16.54 16.87
C ASN A 335 -1.95 -17.04 17.41
N ASP A 336 -1.52 -16.51 18.55
CA ASP A 336 -0.35 -17.04 19.28
C ASP A 336 -0.75 -18.32 20.01
N MET A 337 -1.13 -19.34 19.24
CA MET A 337 -1.34 -20.68 19.75
C MET A 337 0.00 -21.37 19.93
N PHE A 338 0.24 -21.97 21.09
CA PHE A 338 1.40 -22.84 21.25
C PHE A 338 1.18 -24.15 20.46
N VAL A 339 1.71 -24.20 19.23
CA VAL A 339 1.58 -25.36 18.33
C VAL A 339 2.91 -26.12 18.30
N PHE A 340 2.86 -27.42 18.55
CA PHE A 340 4.04 -28.31 18.57
C PHE A 340 5.22 -27.83 19.43
N GLY A 341 4.97 -27.18 20.57
CA GLY A 341 6.07 -26.77 21.44
C GLY A 341 6.64 -25.37 21.16
N ARG A 342 6.02 -24.58 20.27
CA ARG A 342 6.54 -23.26 19.86
C ARG A 342 5.46 -22.19 19.82
N HIS A 343 5.84 -20.98 20.27
CA HIS A 343 5.06 -19.76 20.05
C HIS A 343 4.99 -19.45 18.55
N GLN A 344 3.87 -18.88 18.11
CA GLN A 344 3.65 -18.54 16.70
C GLN A 344 3.93 -17.07 16.42
N TYR A 345 4.23 -16.30 17.46
CA TYR A 345 4.68 -14.91 17.40
C TYR A 345 5.78 -14.66 18.44
N LEU A 346 6.67 -13.72 18.19
CA LEU A 346 7.70 -13.31 19.14
C LEU A 346 7.89 -11.79 19.11
N GLU A 347 7.60 -11.11 20.21
CA GLU A 347 7.82 -9.67 20.36
C GLU A 347 9.01 -9.42 21.30
N TRP A 348 9.80 -8.40 21.01
CA TRP A 348 10.88 -7.94 21.87
C TRP A 348 10.31 -7.15 23.06
N ASP A 349 10.81 -7.45 24.27
CA ASP A 349 10.41 -6.77 25.50
C ASP A 349 11.64 -6.36 26.32
N PRO A 350 12.12 -5.10 26.22
CA PRO A 350 13.26 -4.62 26.99
C PRO A 350 13.01 -4.58 28.50
N ASP A 351 11.74 -4.62 28.94
CA ASP A 351 11.34 -4.56 30.34
C ASP A 351 10.95 -5.94 30.90
N PHE A 352 11.27 -7.02 30.17
CA PHE A 352 10.83 -8.35 30.54
C PHE A 352 11.22 -8.67 32.00
N PRO A 353 10.25 -9.04 32.86
CA PRO A 353 10.49 -9.16 34.29
C PRO A 353 11.27 -10.45 34.59
N ASP A 354 12.11 -10.41 35.65
CA ASP A 354 12.85 -11.60 36.10
C ASP A 354 11.94 -12.74 36.56
N SER A 355 10.73 -12.42 37.01
CA SER A 355 9.68 -13.38 37.38
C SER A 355 8.82 -13.84 36.21
N GLY A 356 9.02 -13.28 35.01
CA GLY A 356 8.28 -13.63 33.81
C GLY A 356 8.65 -15.02 33.31
N LEU A 357 7.69 -15.70 32.66
CA LEU A 357 7.94 -16.95 31.96
C LEU A 357 8.20 -16.64 30.49
N PRO A 358 9.47 -16.65 30.03
CA PRO A 358 9.79 -16.39 28.64
C PRO A 358 9.28 -17.53 27.74
N PRO A 359 9.12 -17.26 26.43
CA PRO A 359 8.89 -18.29 25.43
C PRO A 359 9.87 -19.46 25.58
N THR A 360 9.38 -20.67 25.31
CA THR A 360 10.19 -21.89 25.45
C THR A 360 11.51 -21.77 24.68
N GLY A 361 12.64 -21.96 25.37
CA GLY A 361 13.98 -21.86 24.79
C GLY A 361 14.63 -20.47 24.87
N LEU A 362 13.95 -19.48 25.43
CA LEU A 362 14.50 -18.15 25.73
C LEU A 362 14.61 -17.93 27.24
N SER A 363 15.58 -17.11 27.66
CA SER A 363 15.68 -16.58 29.02
C SER A 363 15.07 -15.18 29.12
N ALA A 364 14.87 -14.67 30.35
CA ALA A 364 14.48 -13.28 30.56
C ALA A 364 15.53 -12.29 30.00
N ASP A 365 16.82 -12.65 30.05
CA ASP A 365 17.88 -11.83 29.44
C ASP A 365 17.77 -11.79 27.91
N ASP A 366 17.42 -12.92 27.29
CA ASP A 366 17.19 -12.97 25.83
C ASP A 366 16.01 -12.09 25.41
N MET A 367 14.93 -12.08 26.20
CA MET A 367 13.79 -11.20 25.97
C MET A 367 14.17 -9.73 26.08
N ARG A 368 14.97 -9.34 27.08
CA ARG A 368 15.41 -7.95 27.25
C ARG A 368 16.36 -7.49 26.15
N ARG A 369 17.28 -8.37 25.72
CA ARG A 369 18.26 -8.06 24.68
C ARG A 369 17.66 -8.07 23.27
N GLY A 370 16.58 -8.82 23.02
CA GLY A 370 15.97 -8.91 21.70
C GLY A 370 16.94 -9.45 20.66
N LEU A 371 17.03 -8.80 19.50
CA LEU A 371 17.87 -9.22 18.36
C LEU A 371 19.38 -9.18 18.63
N ASP A 372 19.84 -8.54 19.71
CA ASP A 372 21.21 -8.66 20.19
C ASP A 372 21.48 -10.01 20.89
N SER A 373 20.46 -10.74 21.31
CA SER A 373 20.58 -12.13 21.76
C SER A 373 20.56 -13.09 20.55
N PRO A 374 21.58 -13.95 20.38
CA PRO A 374 21.55 -14.99 19.36
C PRO A 374 20.37 -15.95 19.49
N ALA A 375 19.94 -16.26 20.73
CA ALA A 375 18.83 -17.18 20.97
C ALA A 375 17.50 -16.56 20.55
N PHE A 376 17.24 -15.31 20.96
CA PHE A 376 16.05 -14.57 20.55
C PHE A 376 16.01 -14.37 19.03
N LYS A 377 17.14 -13.96 18.42
CA LYS A 377 17.23 -13.80 16.97
C LYS A 377 16.93 -15.09 16.21
N ALA A 378 17.48 -16.22 16.66
CA ALA A 378 17.20 -17.53 16.05
C ALA A 378 15.73 -17.93 16.21
N ALA A 379 15.11 -17.65 17.35
CA ALA A 379 13.69 -17.90 17.58
C ALA A 379 12.80 -17.02 16.68
N ALA A 380 13.10 -15.72 16.57
CA ALA A 380 12.39 -14.80 15.69
C ALA A 380 12.52 -15.21 14.20
N GLN A 381 13.72 -15.60 13.78
CA GLN A 381 13.97 -16.15 12.44
C GLN A 381 13.15 -17.41 12.18
N ALA A 382 13.12 -18.35 13.12
CA ALA A 382 12.37 -19.58 12.96
C ALA A 382 10.86 -19.33 12.83
N VAL A 383 10.30 -18.41 13.61
CA VAL A 383 8.87 -18.03 13.51
C VAL A 383 8.58 -17.37 12.16
N ARG A 384 9.40 -16.40 11.75
CA ARG A 384 9.29 -15.74 10.44
C ARG A 384 9.35 -16.76 9.31
N ASP A 385 10.37 -17.61 9.31
CA ASP A 385 10.61 -18.58 8.24
C ASP A 385 9.50 -19.62 8.15
N GLN A 386 8.98 -20.08 9.29
CA GLN A 386 7.84 -21.01 9.32
C GLN A 386 6.63 -20.40 8.58
N TRP A 387 6.24 -19.17 8.94
CA TRP A 387 5.10 -18.50 8.32
C TRP A 387 5.37 -18.12 6.86
N CYS A 388 6.56 -17.62 6.56
CA CYS A 388 6.91 -17.22 5.20
C CYS A 388 7.04 -18.38 4.23
N VAL A 389 7.53 -19.53 4.68
CA VAL A 389 7.48 -20.77 3.90
C VAL A 389 6.02 -21.19 3.69
N ALA A 390 5.20 -21.19 4.74
CA ALA A 390 3.80 -21.62 4.64
C ALA A 390 2.97 -20.75 3.67
N ILE A 391 3.06 -19.42 3.78
CA ILE A 391 2.28 -18.51 2.94
C ILE A 391 2.76 -18.51 1.48
N SER A 392 4.08 -18.58 1.25
CA SER A 392 4.65 -18.57 -0.11
C SER A 392 4.36 -19.86 -0.88
N GLN A 393 4.27 -21.01 -0.21
CA GLN A 393 3.94 -22.29 -0.83
C GLN A 393 2.58 -22.29 -1.54
N ARG A 394 1.64 -21.42 -1.15
CA ARG A 394 0.36 -21.25 -1.86
C ARG A 394 0.55 -20.79 -3.30
N PHE A 395 1.64 -20.09 -3.60
CA PHE A 395 1.92 -19.58 -4.93
C PHE A 395 2.68 -20.59 -5.80
N ASP A 396 3.12 -21.72 -5.25
CA ASP A 396 3.73 -22.80 -6.01
C ASP A 396 2.69 -23.42 -6.97
N PRO A 397 2.93 -23.44 -8.29
CA PRO A 397 1.99 -24.00 -9.26
C PRO A 397 1.67 -25.48 -9.03
N ALA A 398 2.64 -26.29 -8.58
CA ALA A 398 2.44 -27.70 -8.29
C ALA A 398 1.57 -27.89 -7.04
N ILE A 399 1.74 -27.06 -6.01
CA ILE A 399 0.87 -27.06 -4.83
C ILE A 399 -0.56 -26.66 -5.21
N ARG A 400 -0.73 -25.60 -6.01
CA ARG A 400 -2.06 -25.18 -6.49
C ARG A 400 -2.74 -26.26 -7.33
N GLN A 401 -2.02 -26.80 -8.31
CA GLN A 401 -2.54 -27.89 -9.14
C GLN A 401 -2.92 -29.11 -8.31
N ASN A 402 -2.15 -29.42 -7.26
CA ASN A 402 -2.51 -30.49 -6.34
C ASN A 402 -3.75 -30.12 -5.51
N GLN A 403 -3.85 -28.93 -4.93
CA GLN A 403 -5.01 -28.49 -4.14
C GLN A 403 -6.33 -28.45 -4.94
N GLU A 404 -6.26 -28.21 -6.24
CA GLU A 404 -7.43 -28.22 -7.13
C GLU A 404 -7.96 -29.64 -7.43
N LYS A 405 -7.19 -30.69 -7.12
CA LYS A 405 -7.60 -32.07 -7.37
C LYS A 405 -8.81 -32.44 -6.48
N PRO A 406 -9.80 -33.19 -7.00
CA PRO A 406 -11.01 -33.54 -6.26
C PRO A 406 -10.74 -34.17 -4.89
N GLU A 407 -9.70 -34.99 -4.76
CA GLU A 407 -9.28 -35.63 -3.52
C GLU A 407 -8.82 -34.67 -2.42
N HIS A 408 -8.44 -33.44 -2.76
CA HIS A 408 -8.02 -32.39 -1.83
C HIS A 408 -9.08 -31.29 -1.65
N ARG A 409 -10.26 -31.47 -2.26
CA ARG A 409 -11.41 -30.58 -2.07
C ARG A 409 -12.23 -31.08 -0.88
N TRP A 410 -11.95 -30.52 0.28
CA TRP A 410 -12.63 -30.87 1.52
C TRP A 410 -14.09 -30.38 1.49
N THR A 411 -15.04 -31.27 1.80
CA THR A 411 -16.46 -30.91 1.96
C THR A 411 -16.81 -30.69 3.43
N ALA A 412 -16.09 -31.37 4.33
CA ALA A 412 -16.03 -31.10 5.75
C ALA A 412 -14.58 -30.77 6.11
N HIS A 413 -14.36 -29.88 7.09
CA HIS A 413 -13.02 -29.44 7.48
C HIS A 413 -12.20 -30.65 7.98
N PRO A 414 -10.89 -30.74 7.67
CA PRO A 414 -9.99 -31.80 8.15
C PRO A 414 -10.05 -32.11 9.66
N ALA A 415 -10.30 -31.08 10.48
CA ALA A 415 -10.47 -31.23 11.93
C ALA A 415 -11.77 -31.98 12.33
N VAL A 416 -12.73 -32.14 11.41
CA VAL A 416 -14.02 -32.80 11.62
C VAL A 416 -14.01 -34.24 11.08
N ASP A 417 -13.45 -34.47 9.89
CA ASP A 417 -13.51 -35.77 9.21
C ASP A 417 -12.17 -36.50 9.10
N GLY A 418 -11.06 -35.87 9.51
CA GLY A 418 -9.72 -36.46 9.51
C GLY A 418 -9.10 -36.59 8.13
N CYS A 419 -9.39 -35.66 7.20
CA CYS A 419 -8.87 -35.67 5.83
C CYS A 419 -9.32 -36.89 5.01
N ARG A 420 -10.54 -37.39 5.21
CA ARG A 420 -11.02 -38.54 4.43
C ARG A 420 -11.42 -38.08 3.03
N PRO A 421 -10.86 -38.67 1.96
CA PRO A 421 -11.29 -38.35 0.60
C PRO A 421 -12.76 -38.75 0.40
N ASN A 422 -13.50 -37.95 -0.36
CA ASN A 422 -14.88 -38.28 -0.73
C ASN A 422 -14.88 -39.51 -1.65
N GLU A 423 -15.25 -40.68 -1.14
CA GLU A 423 -15.24 -41.95 -1.89
C GLU A 423 -16.38 -42.09 -2.92
N SER A 424 -17.19 -41.05 -3.18
CA SER A 424 -18.37 -41.17 -4.04
C SER A 424 -18.21 -40.44 -5.37
N PRO A 425 -17.98 -41.14 -6.50
CA PRO A 425 -18.20 -40.54 -7.81
C PRO A 425 -19.71 -40.23 -8.00
N PRO A 426 -20.07 -39.18 -8.77
CA PRO A 426 -21.46 -38.86 -9.03
C PRO A 426 -22.15 -40.05 -9.69
N SER A 427 -23.24 -40.52 -9.08
CA SER A 427 -24.10 -41.59 -9.60
C SER A 427 -24.61 -41.21 -10.99
N SER A 428 -24.13 -41.91 -12.01
CA SER A 428 -24.58 -41.83 -13.40
C SER A 428 -25.81 -42.72 -13.64
N ALA A 429 -26.87 -42.53 -12.87
CA ALA A 429 -28.15 -43.18 -13.14
C ALA A 429 -29.16 -42.16 -13.70
N PRO A 430 -29.67 -42.33 -14.94
CA PRO A 430 -30.78 -41.51 -15.42
C PRO A 430 -32.07 -41.92 -14.68
N PRO A 431 -33.02 -40.98 -14.48
CA PRO A 431 -34.27 -41.28 -13.80
C PRO A 431 -35.10 -42.26 -14.64
N ILE A 432 -35.46 -43.40 -14.05
CA ILE A 432 -36.41 -44.35 -14.62
C ILE A 432 -37.82 -43.87 -14.23
N HIS A 433 -38.67 -43.64 -15.22
CA HIS A 433 -40.11 -43.44 -15.07
C HIS A 433 -40.84 -44.78 -14.95
#